data_AF-M0MCF6-F1
#
_entry.id   AF-M0MCF6-F1
#
_cell.length_a   1.000
_cell.length_b   1.000
_cell.length_c   1.000
_cell.angle_alpha   90.00
_cell.angle_beta   90.00
_cell.angle_gamma   90.00
#
_symmetry.space_group_name_H-M   'P 1'
#
loop_
_entity.id
_entity.type
_entity.pdbx_description
1 polymer ?
#
loop_
_entity_poly.entity_id
_entity_poly.type
_entity_poly.pdbx_seq_one_letter_code
_entity_poly.pdbx_strand_id
1 'polypeptide(L)' 'MSVSGLCQVCESAEASHTCDQCGRAVCDQHHDDAFGLCLDCSAEAGGSGGAETGEDPGRSDAGDDVRF' A
#
# COMPACT_ATOMS: atom_id res chain seq x y z
N MET A 1 13.18 -6.45 28.61
CA MET A 1 11.71 -6.60 28.57
C MET A 1 11.33 -6.63 27.11
N SER A 2 10.86 -7.78 26.61
CA SER A 2 10.69 -8.03 25.17
C SER A 2 9.25 -7.70 24.78
N VAL A 3 9.05 -6.66 23.96
CA VAL A 3 7.76 -6.35 23.36
C VAL A 3 7.57 -7.34 22.20
N SER A 4 6.95 -8.49 22.47
CA SER A 4 6.91 -9.61 21.49
C SER A 4 5.54 -9.80 20.82
N GLY A 5 4.58 -8.88 21.00
CA GLY A 5 3.20 -9.14 20.60
C GLY A 5 2.40 -7.93 20.15
N LEU A 6 3.01 -6.80 19.82
CA LEU A 6 2.29 -5.67 19.24
C LEU A 6 2.31 -5.74 17.72
N CYS A 7 1.25 -5.23 17.10
CA CYS A 7 1.16 -5.04 15.66
C CYS A 7 2.32 -4.17 15.20
N GLN A 8 3.14 -4.68 14.29
CA GLN A 8 4.31 -3.95 13.77
C GLN A 8 3.95 -2.83 12.79
N VAL A 9 2.65 -2.61 12.55
CA VAL A 9 2.12 -1.54 11.67
C VAL A 9 1.68 -0.35 12.50
N CYS A 10 0.80 -0.55 13.49
CA CYS A 10 0.31 0.54 14.34
C CYS A 10 1.01 0.65 15.70
N GLU A 11 1.76 -0.38 16.10
CA GLU A 11 2.51 -0.47 17.36
C GLU A 11 1.67 -0.20 18.62
N SER A 12 0.34 -0.29 18.49
CA SER A 12 -0.62 0.13 19.51
C SER A 12 -1.55 -0.99 19.94
N ALA A 13 -1.89 -1.89 19.01
CA ALA A 13 -2.73 -3.06 19.27
C ALA A 13 -1.88 -4.34 19.34
N GLU A 14 -2.37 -5.35 20.06
CA GLU A 14 -1.74 -6.67 20.06
C GLU A 14 -1.89 -7.33 18.68
N ALA A 15 -0.80 -7.94 18.20
CA ALA A 15 -0.80 -8.71 16.98
C ALA A 15 -1.50 -10.05 17.21
N SER A 16 -2.44 -10.39 16.32
CA SER A 16 -3.21 -11.64 16.36
C SER A 16 -2.96 -12.50 15.14
N HIS A 17 -2.51 -11.89 14.04
CA HIS A 17 -2.22 -12.54 12.77
C HIS A 17 -0.77 -12.33 12.37
N THR A 18 -0.23 -13.25 11.57
CA THR A 18 1.11 -13.12 10.98
C THR A 18 0.96 -13.15 9.46
N CYS A 19 1.51 -12.15 8.78
CA CYS A 19 1.50 -12.11 7.32
C CYS A 19 2.46 -13.16 6.76
N ASP A 20 1.97 -14.09 5.94
CA ASP A 20 2.80 -15.14 5.33
C ASP A 20 3.76 -14.62 4.24
N GLN A 21 3.52 -13.43 3.68
CA GLN A 21 4.42 -12.84 2.67
C GLN A 21 5.64 -12.16 3.28
N CYS A 22 5.45 -11.32 4.30
CA CYS A 22 6.54 -10.53 4.89
C CYS A 22 6.95 -11.00 6.29
N GLY A 23 6.20 -11.90 6.92
CA GLY A 23 6.47 -12.43 8.27
C GLY A 23 6.14 -11.47 9.42
N ARG A 24 5.47 -10.34 9.16
CA ARG A 24 5.12 -9.35 10.20
C ARG A 24 3.89 -9.76 11.00
N ALA A 25 3.93 -9.47 12.29
CA ALA A 25 2.80 -9.65 13.20
C ALA A 25 1.87 -8.42 13.14
N VAL A 26 0.59 -8.64 12.81
CA VAL A 26 -0.42 -7.61 12.60
C VAL A 26 -1.70 -7.90 13.40
N CYS A 27 -2.43 -6.84 13.75
CA CYS A 27 -3.77 -6.97 14.33
C CYS A 27 -4.82 -7.15 13.21
N ASP A 28 -6.04 -7.58 13.55
CA ASP A 28 -7.16 -7.77 12.60
C ASP A 28 -7.43 -6.55 11.71
N GLN A 29 -7.15 -5.33 12.21
CA GLN A 29 -7.37 -4.10 11.45
C GLN A 29 -6.35 -3.89 10.33
N HIS A 30 -5.15 -4.46 10.45
CA HIS A 30 -4.09 -4.40 9.43
C HIS A 30 -3.87 -5.73 8.74
N HIS A 31 -4.71 -6.71 9.04
CA HIS A 31 -4.80 -8.00 8.37
C HIS A 31 -5.91 -7.93 7.33
N ASP A 32 -5.63 -8.42 6.13
CA ASP A 32 -6.56 -8.56 5.05
C ASP A 32 -7.06 -10.00 5.04
N ASP A 33 -8.28 -10.24 5.50
CA ASP A 33 -8.88 -11.57 5.54
C ASP A 33 -9.17 -12.17 4.16
N ALA A 34 -9.26 -11.33 3.11
CA ALA A 34 -9.54 -11.82 1.76
C ALA A 34 -8.31 -12.50 1.16
N PHE A 35 -7.12 -11.98 1.44
CA PHE A 35 -5.86 -12.52 0.94
C PHE A 35 -5.03 -13.27 2.01
N GLY A 36 -5.38 -13.13 3.30
CA GLY A 36 -4.61 -13.67 4.42
C GLY A 36 -3.27 -12.96 4.63
N LEU A 37 -3.18 -11.68 4.24
CA LEU A 37 -1.93 -10.91 4.19
C LEU A 37 -2.08 -9.58 4.92
N CYS A 38 -0.99 -8.90 5.25
CA CYS A 38 -1.12 -7.51 5.74
C CYS A 38 -1.55 -6.56 4.62
N LEU A 39 -2.19 -5.44 4.98
CA LEU A 39 -2.72 -4.46 4.01
C LEU A 39 -1.69 -3.97 2.98
N ASP A 40 -0.42 -3.78 3.36
CA ASP A 40 0.64 -3.45 2.40
C ASP A 40 0.85 -4.55 1.34
N CYS A 41 0.90 -5.82 1.77
CA CYS A 41 1.09 -6.94 0.86
C CYS A 41 -0.17 -7.24 0.05
N SER A 42 -1.36 -7.04 0.62
CA SER A 42 -2.61 -7.21 -0.12
C SER A 42 -2.83 -6.09 -1.14
N ALA A 43 -2.37 -4.87 -0.86
CA ALA A 43 -2.37 -3.76 -1.82
C ALA A 43 -1.51 -4.08 -3.06
N GLU A 44 -0.33 -4.66 -2.87
CA GLU A 44 0.54 -5.09 -3.98
C GLU A 44 -0.05 -6.32 -4.70
N ALA A 45 -0.63 -7.27 -3.97
CA ALA A 45 -1.22 -8.50 -4.55
C ALA A 45 -2.54 -8.24 -5.31
N GLY A 46 -3.35 -7.30 -4.83
CA GLY A 46 -4.59 -6.84 -5.47
C GLY A 46 -4.37 -5.71 -6.48
N GLY A 47 -3.16 -5.15 -6.52
CA GLY A 47 -2.77 -3.96 -7.29
C GLY A 47 -2.71 -4.11 -8.81
N SER A 48 -3.23 -5.20 -9.38
CA SER A 48 -3.53 -5.25 -10.82
C SER A 48 -4.84 -4.55 -11.21
N GLY A 49 -5.52 -3.86 -10.28
CA GLY A 49 -6.74 -3.11 -10.59
C GLY A 49 -6.89 -1.83 -9.78
N GLY A 50 -6.40 -0.70 -10.31
CA GLY A 50 -6.96 0.61 -9.97
C GLY A 50 -6.10 1.55 -9.13
N ALA A 51 -4.89 1.85 -9.58
CA ALA A 51 -4.28 3.17 -9.34
C ALA A 51 -3.55 3.68 -10.59
N GLU A 52 -4.11 3.41 -11.77
CA GLU A 52 -3.97 4.32 -12.90
C GLU A 52 -4.80 5.58 -12.58
N THR A 53 -4.29 6.43 -11.68
CA THR A 53 -4.64 7.84 -11.81
C THR A 53 -3.94 8.28 -13.07
N GLY A 54 -4.70 8.22 -14.18
CA GLY A 54 -4.21 8.49 -15.51
C GLY A 54 -3.29 9.71 -15.51
N GLU A 55 -2.13 9.51 -16.11
CA GLU A 55 -1.40 10.54 -16.81
C GLU A 55 -2.41 11.51 -17.47
N ASP A 56 -2.48 12.73 -16.92
CA ASP A 56 -2.76 13.91 -17.74
C ASP A 56 -1.49 14.79 -17.73
N PRO A 57 -0.47 14.49 -18.55
CA PRO A 57 0.44 15.50 -19.04
C PRO A 57 -0.33 16.35 -20.08
N GLY A 58 -1.38 17.02 -19.63
CA GLY A 58 -2.13 17.97 -20.43
C GLY A 58 -1.23 19.14 -20.81
N ARG A 59 -0.91 19.19 -22.10
CA ARG A 59 -0.36 20.31 -22.88
C ARG A 59 1.15 20.30 -23.14
N SER A 60 1.58 19.31 -23.90
CA SER A 60 2.39 19.66 -25.07
C SER A 60 1.41 19.82 -26.24
N ASP A 61 1.13 21.05 -26.70
CA ASP A 61 0.86 21.35 -28.12
C ASP A 61 0.59 22.86 -28.38
N ALA A 62 1.44 23.37 -29.28
CA ALA A 62 1.27 24.42 -30.29
C ALA A 62 1.02 25.90 -29.93
N GLY A 63 2.01 26.73 -30.32
CA GLY A 63 1.94 28.18 -30.50
C GLY A 63 3.35 28.79 -30.34
N ASP A 64 4.25 28.59 -31.30
CA ASP A 64 4.57 29.62 -32.32
C ASP A 64 4.68 31.05 -31.75
N ASP A 65 5.90 31.50 -31.44
CA ASP A 65 6.26 32.93 -31.57
C ASP A 65 7.78 33.04 -31.79
N VAL A 66 8.23 32.65 -32.98
CA VAL A 66 9.46 33.23 -33.56
C VAL A 66 9.04 34.45 -34.37
N ARG A 67 9.12 35.63 -33.75
CA ARG A 67 9.14 36.90 -34.49
C ARG A 67 10.48 37.62 -34.27
N PHE A 68 11.02 38.02 -35.42
CA PHE A 68 12.34 38.55 -35.75
C PHE A 68 12.78 39.77 -34.94
#